data_AF-A0A3D2G5S8-F1
#
_entry.id   AF-A0A3D2G5S8-F1
#
_cell.length_a   1.000
_cell.length_b   1.000
_cell.length_c   1.000
_cell.angle_alpha   90.00
_cell.angle_beta   90.00
_cell.angle_gamma   90.00
#
_symmetry.space_group_name_H-M   'P 1'
#
loop_
_entity.id
_entity.type
_entity.pdbx_description
1 polymer ?
#
loop_
_entity_poly.entity_id
_entity_poly.type
_entity_poly.pdbx_seq_one_letter_code
_entity_poly.pdbx_strand_id
1 'polypeptide(L)'
;MAETTIAYATSDDDALSNSILSEQPVDENRTNIREPGSSENADDLKQLNIANSLTVSYDGGNGELAGTLRILLILTAISLAPILLVTITSFTRILIVLHFTRQALNTTSAPPNQVLIAISLFLTFFIMQPTFSQIYTDAVVPFENGDIQLEEAMDLAIAPMREFMAGQTQVKDADAFMQIADIPWDGTDWKEVPTSVLIPSFIISELRSAFIIGFIIYIPFIVIDMVVASVLMSMGMMM
;
A
#
# COMPACT_ATOMS: atom_id res chain seq x y z
N MET A 1 -41.49 41.41 -59.80
CA MET A 1 -42.50 40.89 -58.88
C MET A 1 -42.65 39.40 -59.14
N ALA A 2 -42.17 38.56 -58.22
CA ALA A 2 -42.49 37.14 -58.14
C ALA A 2 -42.47 36.82 -56.64
N GLU A 3 -43.65 36.51 -56.09
CA GLU A 3 -43.88 36.22 -54.68
C GLU A 3 -43.14 34.95 -54.25
N THR A 4 -42.39 35.04 -53.15
CA THR A 4 -41.89 33.87 -52.41
C THR A 4 -42.94 33.51 -51.37
N THR A 5 -43.68 32.42 -51.59
CA THR A 5 -44.59 31.84 -50.61
C THR A 5 -43.76 31.07 -49.57
N ILE A 6 -43.77 31.55 -48.33
CA ILE A 6 -43.14 30.88 -47.19
C ILE A 6 -44.23 29.98 -46.56
N ALA A 7 -44.05 28.66 -46.64
CA ALA A 7 -44.92 27.70 -45.96
C ALA A 7 -44.50 27.58 -44.49
N TYR A 8 -45.44 27.77 -43.58
CA TYR A 8 -45.25 27.53 -42.14
C TYR A 8 -45.69 26.10 -41.81
N ALA A 9 -44.88 25.36 -41.07
CA ALA A 9 -45.29 24.07 -40.50
C ALA A 9 -46.46 24.31 -39.56
N THR A 10 -47.57 23.60 -39.78
CA THR A 10 -48.74 23.63 -38.91
C THR A 10 -48.58 22.58 -37.80
N SER A 11 -49.23 22.79 -36.66
CA SER A 11 -49.20 21.91 -35.48
C SER A 11 -49.70 20.48 -35.74
N ASP A 12 -50.25 20.19 -36.91
CA ASP A 12 -50.68 18.84 -37.32
C ASP A 12 -49.50 17.96 -37.82
N ASP A 13 -48.36 18.54 -38.22
CA ASP A 13 -47.18 17.77 -38.66
C ASP A 13 -46.42 17.13 -37.49
N ASP A 14 -46.48 17.72 -36.29
CA ASP A 14 -45.91 17.16 -35.06
C ASP A 14 -46.67 15.90 -34.61
N ALA A 15 -47.99 15.88 -34.81
CA ALA A 15 -48.81 14.72 -34.50
C ALA A 15 -48.51 13.52 -35.42
N LEU A 16 -48.21 13.79 -36.69
CA LEU A 16 -47.82 12.78 -37.68
C LEU A 16 -46.37 12.30 -37.48
N SER A 17 -45.44 13.16 -37.04
CA SER A 17 -44.09 12.71 -36.67
C SER A 17 -44.09 11.82 -35.43
N ASN A 18 -44.90 12.14 -34.42
CA ASN A 18 -44.99 11.35 -33.20
C ASN A 18 -45.67 9.99 -33.41
N SER A 19 -46.61 9.85 -34.36
CA SER A 19 -47.20 8.54 -34.68
C SER A 19 -46.19 7.63 -35.38
N ILE A 20 -45.37 8.16 -36.30
CA ILE A 20 -44.33 7.40 -37.02
C ILE A 20 -43.21 6.92 -36.08
N LEU A 21 -42.87 7.69 -35.05
CA LEU A 21 -41.86 7.30 -34.05
C LEU A 21 -42.37 6.25 -33.05
N SER A 22 -43.69 6.16 -32.85
CA SER A 22 -44.29 5.20 -31.89
C SER A 22 -44.45 3.78 -32.44
N GLU A 23 -44.32 3.57 -33.76
CA GLU A 23 -44.54 2.28 -34.42
C GLU A 23 -43.26 1.56 -34.87
N GLN A 24 -42.06 1.99 -34.43
CA GLN A 24 -40.85 1.22 -34.75
C GLN A 24 -40.82 -0.11 -33.98
N PRO A 25 -40.69 -1.26 -34.66
CA PRO A 25 -40.64 -2.57 -34.00
C PRO A 25 -39.36 -2.68 -33.15
N VAL A 26 -39.53 -3.07 -31.89
CA VAL A 26 -38.43 -3.36 -30.97
C VAL A 26 -37.69 -4.60 -31.48
N ASP A 27 -36.45 -4.42 -31.95
CA ASP A 27 -35.60 -5.51 -32.41
C ASP A 27 -35.13 -6.36 -31.21
N GLU A 28 -35.75 -7.53 -31.02
CA GLU A 28 -35.52 -8.43 -29.88
C GLU A 28 -34.10 -9.03 -29.82
N ASN A 29 -33.27 -8.86 -30.86
CA ASN A 29 -31.90 -9.37 -30.90
C ASN A 29 -30.82 -8.38 -30.44
N ARG A 30 -31.23 -7.25 -29.84
CA ARG A 30 -30.30 -6.25 -29.31
C ARG A 30 -29.76 -6.66 -27.93
N THR A 31 -28.44 -6.72 -27.80
CA THR A 31 -27.78 -6.90 -26.48
C THR A 31 -27.69 -5.61 -25.68
N ASN A 32 -28.12 -4.47 -26.25
CA ASN A 32 -28.21 -3.18 -25.59
C ASN A 32 -29.67 -2.82 -25.26
N ILE A 33 -29.92 -2.48 -23.99
CA ILE A 33 -31.24 -2.06 -23.48
C ILE A 33 -31.68 -0.71 -24.09
N ARG A 34 -30.72 0.11 -24.56
CA ARG A 34 -30.97 1.42 -25.20
C ARG A 34 -30.02 1.67 -26.37
N GLU A 35 -30.44 2.50 -27.32
CA GLU A 35 -29.64 2.95 -28.48
C GLU A 35 -28.35 3.67 -28.02
N PRO A 36 -27.18 3.42 -28.63
CA PRO A 36 -25.97 4.17 -28.32
C PRO A 36 -26.20 5.67 -28.57
N GLY A 37 -26.02 6.51 -27.55
CA GLY A 37 -26.26 7.96 -27.64
C GLY A 37 -27.62 8.46 -27.13
N SER A 38 -28.47 7.57 -26.57
CA SER A 38 -29.77 7.92 -25.96
C SER A 38 -29.69 8.50 -24.54
N SER A 39 -28.50 8.82 -24.03
CA SER A 39 -28.34 9.42 -22.71
C SER A 39 -28.61 10.93 -22.77
N GLU A 40 -29.78 11.35 -22.30
CA GLU A 40 -30.22 12.75 -22.33
C GLU A 40 -29.67 13.58 -21.15
N ASN A 41 -29.12 12.94 -20.11
CA ASN A 41 -28.58 13.62 -18.93
C ASN A 41 -27.14 13.20 -18.60
N ALA A 42 -26.33 14.15 -18.11
CA ALA A 42 -24.94 13.93 -17.70
C ALA A 42 -24.80 12.92 -16.53
N ASP A 43 -25.87 12.71 -15.77
CA ASP A 43 -25.90 11.74 -14.67
C ASP A 43 -26.05 10.29 -15.15
N ASP A 44 -26.66 10.05 -16.32
CA ASP A 44 -26.76 8.72 -16.93
C ASP A 44 -25.38 8.21 -17.40
N LEU A 45 -24.45 9.12 -17.73
CA LEU A 45 -23.07 8.79 -18.10
C LEU A 45 -22.20 8.39 -16.90
N LYS A 46 -22.61 8.73 -15.66
CA LYS A 46 -21.87 8.37 -14.44
C LYS A 46 -22.05 6.91 -14.03
N GLN A 47 -23.15 6.28 -14.42
CA GLN A 47 -23.45 4.89 -14.07
C GLN A 47 -22.67 3.87 -14.92
N LEU A 48 -22.02 4.30 -16.01
CA LEU A 48 -21.31 3.42 -16.94
C LEU A 48 -19.84 3.19 -16.58
N ASN A 49 -19.31 3.85 -15.54
CA ASN A 49 -17.91 3.69 -15.14
C ASN A 49 -17.74 2.58 -14.08
N ILE A 50 -17.77 1.32 -14.53
CA ILE A 50 -17.31 0.18 -13.71
C ILE A 50 -15.77 0.15 -13.75
N ALA A 51 -15.16 1.10 -13.04
CA ALA A 51 -13.75 1.08 -12.68
C ALA A 51 -13.57 1.91 -11.40
N ASN A 52 -13.61 1.21 -10.25
CA ASN A 52 -13.23 1.69 -8.92
C ASN A 52 -13.80 3.06 -8.50
N SER A 53 -15.08 3.11 -8.11
CA SER A 53 -15.66 4.27 -7.43
C SER A 53 -15.65 4.08 -5.91
N LEU A 54 -14.72 4.77 -5.23
CA LEU A 54 -14.85 5.07 -3.80
C LEU A 54 -15.76 6.31 -3.68
N THR A 55 -17.06 6.08 -3.48
CA THR A 55 -18.04 7.17 -3.29
C THR A 55 -18.02 7.61 -1.83
N VAL A 56 -17.41 8.77 -1.57
CA VAL A 56 -17.50 9.45 -0.27
C VAL A 56 -18.55 10.55 -0.40
N SER A 57 -19.73 10.33 0.17
CA SER A 57 -20.81 11.33 0.22
C SER A 57 -20.50 12.39 1.28
N TYR A 58 -20.61 13.66 0.89
CA TYR A 58 -20.38 14.83 1.73
C TYR A 58 -21.72 15.53 1.95
N ASP A 59 -22.22 15.54 3.19
CA ASP A 59 -23.36 16.34 3.61
C ASP A 59 -22.83 17.48 4.50
N GLY A 60 -23.13 18.72 4.11
CA GLY A 60 -22.49 19.91 4.64
C GLY A 60 -23.12 20.36 5.96
N GLY A 61 -22.34 20.32 7.05
CA GLY A 61 -22.75 20.90 8.33
C GLY A 61 -21.57 21.29 9.23
N ASN A 62 -21.28 22.60 9.28
CA ASN A 62 -20.55 23.33 10.33
C ASN A 62 -19.45 22.60 11.13
N GLY A 63 -18.19 22.76 10.71
CA GLY A 63 -17.01 22.52 11.56
C GLY A 63 -16.05 21.43 11.06
N GLU A 64 -16.41 20.69 10.01
CA GLU A 64 -15.57 19.65 9.44
C GLU A 64 -14.62 20.20 8.37
N LEU A 65 -13.38 19.68 8.33
CA LEU A 65 -12.39 19.98 7.32
C LEU A 65 -13.03 19.83 5.92
N ALA A 66 -12.85 20.84 5.06
CA ALA A 66 -13.38 20.84 3.69
C ALA A 66 -13.10 19.48 3.00
N GLY A 67 -14.08 18.89 2.31
CA GLY A 67 -13.95 17.54 1.73
C GLY A 67 -12.66 17.32 0.92
N THR A 68 -12.19 18.36 0.22
CA THR A 68 -10.90 18.38 -0.48
C THR A 68 -9.69 18.19 0.45
N LEU A 69 -9.69 18.80 1.63
CA LEU A 69 -8.64 18.67 2.64
C LEU A 69 -8.64 17.27 3.27
N ARG A 70 -9.81 16.66 3.48
CA ARG A 70 -9.93 15.26 3.94
C ARG A 70 -9.36 14.27 2.92
N ILE A 71 -9.66 14.46 1.63
CA ILE A 71 -9.08 13.64 0.54
C ILE A 71 -7.57 13.79 0.50
N LEU A 72 -7.06 15.03 0.61
CA LEU A 72 -5.63 15.30 0.64
C LEU A 72 -4.93 14.59 1.81
N LEU A 73 -5.54 14.61 3.00
CA LEU A 73 -5.00 13.90 4.17
C LEU A 73 -4.99 12.37 3.98
N ILE A 74 -6.05 11.79 3.42
CA ILE A 74 -6.11 10.34 3.16
C ILE A 74 -5.05 9.92 2.13
N LEU A 75 -4.90 10.66 1.03
CA LEU A 75 -3.88 10.38 0.03
C LEU A 75 -2.46 10.50 0.60
N THR A 76 -2.26 11.47 1.50
CA THR A 76 -0.99 11.64 2.22
C THR A 76 -0.73 10.47 3.17
N ALA A 77 -1.75 9.96 3.86
CA ALA A 77 -1.62 8.79 4.72
C ALA A 77 -1.28 7.52 3.91
N ILE A 78 -1.94 7.32 2.76
CA ILE A 78 -1.66 6.18 1.86
C ILE A 78 -0.23 6.24 1.31
N SER A 79 0.28 7.42 0.96
CA SER A 79 1.65 7.55 0.45
C SER A 79 2.72 7.29 1.51
N LEU A 80 2.38 7.42 2.80
CA LEU A 80 3.26 7.11 3.93
C LEU A 80 3.29 5.61 4.27
N ALA A 81 2.27 4.84 3.86
CA ALA A 81 2.14 3.43 4.21
C ALA A 81 3.36 2.55 3.82
N PRO A 82 3.98 2.70 2.62
CA PRO A 82 5.18 1.94 2.27
C PRO A 82 6.37 2.25 3.18
N ILE A 83 6.51 3.50 3.63
CA ILE A 83 7.58 3.90 4.54
C ILE A 83 7.37 3.25 5.90
N LEU A 84 6.14 3.32 6.43
CA LEU A 84 5.79 2.64 7.68
C LEU A 84 6.11 1.16 7.59
N LEU A 85 5.68 0.48 6.52
CA LEU A 85 5.97 -0.93 6.30
C LEU A 85 7.48 -1.24 6.44
N VAL A 86 8.34 -0.40 5.89
CA VAL A 86 9.81 -0.57 5.98
C VAL A 86 10.35 -0.29 7.39
N THR A 87 9.78 0.68 8.11
CA THR A 87 10.36 1.17 9.38
C THR A 87 9.88 0.47 10.63
N ILE A 88 8.65 -0.05 10.66
CA ILE A 88 8.04 -0.61 11.88
C ILE A 88 7.76 -2.12 11.80
N THR A 89 8.20 -2.80 10.73
CA THR A 89 7.95 -4.24 10.53
C THR A 89 9.23 -5.01 10.18
N SER A 90 9.13 -6.33 10.07
CA SER A 90 10.23 -7.23 9.68
C SER A 90 10.64 -7.16 8.20
N PHE A 91 9.95 -6.35 7.38
CA PHE A 91 10.17 -6.28 5.93
C PHE A 91 11.62 -5.98 5.56
N THR A 92 12.26 -5.03 6.25
CA THR A 92 13.63 -4.58 5.97
C THR A 92 14.64 -5.71 6.08
N ARG A 93 14.57 -6.52 7.15
CA ARG A 93 15.49 -7.64 7.35
C ARG A 93 15.34 -8.69 6.26
N ILE A 94 14.11 -9.06 5.93
CA ILE A 94 13.82 -10.09 4.93
C ILE A 94 14.32 -9.65 3.55
N LEU A 95 14.01 -8.41 3.16
CA LEU A 95 14.40 -7.87 1.86
C LEU A 95 15.93 -7.83 1.70
N ILE A 96 16.66 -7.37 2.72
CA ILE A 96 18.12 -7.27 2.68
C ILE A 96 18.75 -8.67 2.61
N VAL A 97 18.30 -9.62 3.42
CA VAL A 97 18.82 -10.99 3.39
C VAL A 97 18.60 -11.64 2.02
N LEU A 98 17.40 -11.51 1.45
CA LEU A 98 17.11 -12.03 0.11
C LEU A 98 17.95 -11.34 -0.98
N HIS A 99 18.21 -10.04 -0.83
CA HIS A 99 19.07 -9.30 -1.74
C HIS A 99 20.52 -9.81 -1.69
N PHE A 100 21.08 -10.04 -0.50
CA PHE A 100 22.40 -10.64 -0.34
C PHE A 100 22.47 -12.04 -0.95
N THR A 101 21.47 -12.88 -0.72
CA THR A 101 21.40 -14.21 -1.33
C THR A 101 21.42 -14.14 -2.85
N ARG A 102 20.68 -13.20 -3.46
CA ARG A 102 20.73 -13.02 -4.92
C ARG A 102 22.12 -12.61 -5.40
N GLN A 103 22.77 -11.65 -4.73
CA GLN A 103 24.12 -11.23 -5.09
C GLN A 103 25.13 -12.39 -4.96
N ALA A 104 24.95 -13.24 -3.95
CA ALA A 104 25.83 -14.37 -3.69
C ALA A 104 25.77 -15.44 -4.78
N LEU A 105 24.60 -15.60 -5.43
CA LEU A 105 24.43 -16.54 -6.55
C LEU A 105 25.09 -16.07 -7.85
N ASN A 106 25.59 -14.83 -7.91
CA ASN A 106 26.21 -14.23 -9.10
C ASN A 106 25.33 -14.34 -10.37
N THR A 107 24.02 -14.34 -10.19
CA THR A 107 23.04 -14.40 -11.29
C THR A 107 22.73 -12.99 -11.78
N THR A 108 22.75 -12.77 -13.10
CA THR A 108 22.64 -11.42 -13.68
C THR A 108 21.24 -10.82 -13.63
N SER A 109 20.19 -11.62 -13.43
CA SER A 109 18.80 -11.12 -13.48
C SER A 109 17.76 -11.92 -12.69
N ALA A 110 18.12 -13.10 -12.17
CA ALA A 110 17.19 -13.96 -11.44
C ALA A 110 17.59 -14.07 -9.95
N PRO A 111 16.66 -13.86 -8.99
CA PRO A 111 15.28 -13.41 -9.15
C PRO A 111 15.14 -11.89 -9.43
N PRO A 112 14.10 -11.44 -10.15
CA PRO A 112 13.80 -10.01 -10.35
C PRO A 112 13.53 -9.28 -9.03
N ASN A 113 13.86 -7.98 -8.96
CA ASN A 113 13.62 -7.14 -7.76
C ASN A 113 12.15 -7.18 -7.30
N GLN A 114 11.21 -7.16 -8.24
CA GLN A 114 9.78 -7.23 -7.95
C GLN A 114 9.39 -8.53 -7.23
N VAL A 115 10.01 -9.66 -7.61
CA VAL A 115 9.77 -10.96 -6.97
C VAL A 115 10.32 -10.95 -5.54
N LEU A 116 11.51 -10.38 -5.32
CA LEU A 116 12.07 -10.26 -3.97
C LEU A 116 11.18 -9.41 -3.06
N ILE A 117 10.67 -8.28 -3.56
CA ILE A 117 9.75 -7.41 -2.81
C ILE A 117 8.46 -8.17 -2.48
N ALA A 118 7.88 -8.88 -3.44
CA ALA A 118 6.65 -9.66 -3.22
C ALA A 118 6.84 -10.75 -2.17
N ILE A 119 7.92 -11.53 -2.27
CA ILE A 119 8.26 -12.56 -1.26
C ILE A 119 8.46 -11.93 0.12
N SER A 120 9.17 -10.79 0.17
CA SER A 120 9.41 -10.08 1.44
C SER A 120 8.11 -9.61 2.08
N LEU A 121 7.18 -9.08 1.27
CA LEU A 121 5.89 -8.59 1.73
C LEU A 121 5.01 -9.74 2.26
N PHE A 122 4.92 -10.86 1.54
CA PHE A 122 4.16 -12.02 2.02
C PHE A 122 4.75 -12.63 3.30
N LEU A 123 6.07 -12.74 3.40
CA LEU A 123 6.73 -13.20 4.63
C LEU A 123 6.51 -12.22 5.79
N THR A 124 6.52 -10.91 5.51
CA THR A 124 6.21 -9.88 6.51
C THR A 124 4.80 -10.08 7.05
N PHE A 125 3.78 -10.21 6.20
CA PHE A 125 2.42 -10.47 6.64
C PHE A 125 2.29 -11.76 7.43
N PHE A 126 3.00 -12.82 7.02
CA PHE A 126 3.01 -14.08 7.74
C PHE A 126 3.62 -13.95 9.15
N ILE A 127 4.72 -13.22 9.29
CA ILE A 127 5.41 -13.00 10.57
C ILE A 127 4.63 -12.03 11.47
N MET A 128 4.03 -10.99 10.88
CA MET A 128 3.30 -9.93 11.60
C MET A 128 1.85 -10.30 11.91
N GLN A 129 1.37 -11.47 11.48
CA GLN A 129 0.01 -11.94 11.74
C GLN A 129 -0.44 -11.81 13.21
N PRO A 130 0.34 -12.19 14.24
CA PRO A 130 -0.10 -12.03 15.64
C PRO A 130 -0.25 -10.57 16.05
N THR A 131 0.65 -9.68 15.62
CA THR A 131 0.59 -8.24 15.91
C THR A 131 -0.61 -7.59 15.24
N PHE A 132 -0.86 -7.90 13.96
CA PHE A 132 -2.05 -7.39 13.26
C PHE A 132 -3.35 -7.93 13.86
N SER A 133 -3.37 -9.17 14.31
CA SER A 133 -4.53 -9.74 14.98
C SER A 133 -4.85 -9.02 16.29
N GLN A 134 -3.84 -8.71 17.10
CA GLN A 134 -4.02 -7.95 18.34
C GLN A 134 -4.55 -6.54 18.06
N ILE A 135 -3.94 -5.82 17.12
CA ILE A 135 -4.42 -4.48 16.71
C ILE A 135 -5.88 -4.54 16.25
N TYR A 136 -6.23 -5.55 15.46
CA TYR A 136 -7.60 -5.70 14.97
C TYR A 136 -8.60 -5.92 16.11
N THR A 137 -8.30 -6.83 17.04
CA THR A 137 -9.20 -7.16 18.14
C THR A 137 -9.27 -6.06 19.20
N ASP A 138 -8.16 -5.43 19.53
CA ASP A 138 -8.06 -4.51 20.68
C ASP A 138 -8.30 -3.05 20.31
N ALA A 139 -8.01 -2.63 19.06
CA ALA A 139 -8.19 -1.25 18.61
C ALA A 139 -9.26 -1.10 17.52
N VAL A 140 -9.26 -1.94 16.48
CA VAL A 140 -10.17 -1.75 15.33
C VAL A 140 -11.62 -2.10 15.69
N VAL A 141 -11.87 -3.28 16.26
CA VAL A 141 -13.22 -3.72 16.61
C VAL A 141 -13.93 -2.77 17.59
N PRO A 142 -13.30 -2.34 18.70
CA PRO A 142 -13.95 -1.42 19.64
C PRO A 142 -14.16 -0.01 19.05
N PHE A 143 -13.25 0.44 18.18
CA PHE A 143 -13.40 1.73 17.48
C PHE A 143 -14.58 1.71 16.50
N GLU A 144 -14.74 0.62 15.73
CA GLU A 144 -15.86 0.46 14.80
C GLU A 144 -17.21 0.33 15.53
N ASN A 145 -17.22 -0.26 16.71
CA ASN A 145 -18.41 -0.35 17.57
C ASN A 145 -18.74 0.98 18.28
N GLY A 146 -17.84 1.97 18.24
CA GLY A 146 -18.00 3.25 18.93
C GLY A 146 -17.75 3.18 20.44
N ASP A 147 -17.10 2.11 20.92
CA ASP A 147 -16.77 1.92 22.34
C ASP A 147 -15.59 2.79 22.80
N ILE A 148 -14.68 3.13 21.87
CA ILE A 148 -13.49 3.96 22.12
C ILE A 148 -13.37 5.11 21.11
N GLN A 149 -12.71 6.19 21.51
CA GLN A 149 -12.39 7.30 20.60
C GLN A 149 -11.15 6.99 19.75
N LEU A 150 -10.96 7.75 18.67
CA LEU A 150 -9.84 7.56 17.73
C LEU A 150 -8.48 7.64 18.43
N GLU A 151 -8.32 8.57 19.36
CA GLU A 151 -7.07 8.76 20.10
C GLU A 151 -6.72 7.51 20.93
N GLU A 152 -7.70 6.94 21.63
CA GLU A 152 -7.52 5.72 22.44
C GLU A 152 -7.28 4.49 21.55
N ALA A 153 -7.97 4.39 20.42
CA ALA A 153 -7.74 3.35 19.44
C ALA A 153 -6.31 3.40 18.87
N MET A 154 -5.76 4.60 18.65
CA MET A 154 -4.38 4.77 18.20
C MET A 154 -3.37 4.33 19.26
N ASP A 155 -3.59 4.69 20.53
CA ASP A 155 -2.70 4.28 21.63
C ASP A 155 -2.69 2.75 21.81
N LEU A 156 -3.86 2.12 21.74
CA LEU A 156 -4.00 0.66 21.78
C LEU A 156 -3.37 -0.03 20.57
N ALA A 157 -3.45 0.57 19.37
CA ALA A 157 -2.82 0.03 18.17
C ALA A 157 -1.28 0.12 18.19
N ILE A 158 -0.72 1.15 18.83
CA ILE A 158 0.73 1.35 18.92
C ILE A 158 1.39 0.37 19.91
N ALA A 159 0.69 -0.02 20.97
CA ALA A 159 1.22 -0.92 22.00
C ALA A 159 1.78 -2.26 21.46
N PRO A 160 1.05 -3.07 20.67
CA PRO A 160 1.57 -4.34 20.14
C PRO A 160 2.69 -4.13 19.11
N MET A 161 2.68 -3.01 18.37
CA MET A 161 3.79 -2.65 17.48
C MET A 161 5.06 -2.34 18.27
N ARG A 162 4.94 -1.62 19.39
CA ARG A 162 6.07 -1.35 20.30
C ARG A 162 6.62 -2.63 20.92
N GLU A 163 5.75 -3.53 21.34
CA GLU A 163 6.16 -4.83 21.89
C GLU A 163 6.93 -5.66 20.85
N PHE A 164 6.44 -5.72 19.61
CA PHE A 164 7.14 -6.36 18.51
C PHE A 164 8.53 -5.76 18.27
N MET A 165 8.62 -4.43 18.18
CA MET A 165 9.90 -3.73 17.96
C MET A 165 10.88 -3.94 19.12
N ALA A 166 10.41 -3.83 20.36
CA ALA A 166 11.22 -4.06 21.56
C ALA A 166 11.79 -5.48 21.59
N GLY A 167 11.00 -6.48 21.20
CA GLY A 167 11.43 -7.87 21.15
C GLY A 167 12.52 -8.16 20.10
N GLN A 168 12.69 -7.31 19.09
CA GLN A 168 13.70 -7.48 18.03
C GLN A 168 14.89 -6.50 18.15
N THR A 169 14.74 -5.42 18.90
CA THR A 169 15.76 -4.38 19.05
C THR A 169 16.88 -4.87 19.96
N GLN A 170 18.14 -4.64 19.57
CA GLN A 170 19.26 -4.98 20.45
C GLN A 170 19.37 -3.93 21.56
N VAL A 171 19.59 -4.37 22.80
CA VAL A 171 19.77 -3.49 23.96
C VAL A 171 20.88 -2.46 23.71
N LYS A 172 21.98 -2.87 23.07
CA LYS A 172 23.10 -1.97 22.72
C LYS A 172 22.71 -0.86 21.74
N ASP A 173 21.82 -1.16 20.79
CA ASP A 173 21.36 -0.19 19.82
C ASP A 173 20.38 0.79 20.47
N ALA A 174 19.45 0.30 21.30
CA ALA A 174 18.56 1.14 22.09
C ALA A 174 19.31 2.05 23.06
N ASP A 175 20.29 1.51 23.78
CA ASP A 175 21.14 2.25 24.73
C ASP A 175 21.90 3.38 24.03
N ALA A 176 22.44 3.15 22.83
CA ALA A 176 23.11 4.19 22.05
C ALA A 176 22.18 5.37 21.73
N PHE A 177 20.92 5.11 21.33
CA PHE A 177 19.98 6.20 21.07
C PHE A 177 19.43 6.84 22.35
N MET A 178 19.30 6.11 23.45
CA MET A 178 18.93 6.68 24.76
C MET A 178 20.03 7.64 25.26
N GLN A 179 21.30 7.27 25.09
CA GLN A 179 22.44 8.14 25.39
C GLN A 179 22.46 9.39 24.51
N ILE A 180 22.17 9.26 23.20
CA ILE A 180 22.05 10.41 22.29
C ILE A 180 20.90 11.35 22.71
N ALA A 181 19.83 10.79 23.27
CA ALA A 181 18.68 11.55 23.74
C ALA A 181 18.86 12.11 25.17
N ASP A 182 20.00 11.88 25.83
CA ASP A 182 20.26 12.21 27.24
C ASP A 182 19.20 11.63 28.21
N ILE A 183 18.63 10.45 27.88
CA ILE A 183 17.64 9.78 28.71
C ILE A 183 18.32 8.61 29.45
N PRO A 184 18.36 8.62 30.80
CA PRO A 184 18.92 7.50 31.54
C PRO A 184 18.04 6.26 31.36
N TRP A 185 18.67 5.13 31.02
CA TRP A 185 18.00 3.84 30.88
C TRP A 185 18.86 2.74 31.47
N ASP A 186 18.23 1.81 32.18
CA ASP A 186 18.92 0.69 32.84
C ASP A 186 19.10 -0.53 31.92
N GLY A 187 18.62 -0.46 30.67
CA GLY A 187 18.71 -1.53 29.68
C GLY A 187 17.72 -2.67 29.88
N THR A 188 16.79 -2.56 30.83
CA THR A 188 15.92 -3.68 31.26
C THR A 188 14.45 -3.40 30.98
N ASP A 189 13.93 -2.20 31.30
CA ASP A 189 12.52 -1.88 31.04
C ASP A 189 12.31 -1.18 29.69
N TRP A 190 11.69 -1.89 28.76
CA TRP A 190 11.34 -1.37 27.42
C TRP A 190 10.16 -0.39 27.44
N LYS A 191 9.42 -0.29 28.54
CA LYS A 191 8.33 0.69 28.68
C LYS A 191 8.85 2.11 28.81
N GLU A 192 10.04 2.28 29.39
CA GLU A 192 10.68 3.58 29.57
C GLU A 192 11.22 4.16 28.26
N VAL A 193 11.44 3.32 27.24
CA VAL A 193 12.00 3.74 25.95
C VAL A 193 10.94 4.49 25.11
N PRO A 194 11.11 5.79 24.83
CA PRO A 194 10.15 6.54 24.03
C PRO A 194 10.03 5.99 22.59
N THR A 195 8.85 6.10 21.97
CA THR A 195 8.65 5.61 20.59
C THR A 195 9.58 6.30 19.59
N SER A 196 9.89 7.58 19.83
CA SER A 196 10.84 8.36 19.03
C SER A 196 12.27 7.82 19.06
N VAL A 197 12.65 7.10 20.12
CA VAL A 197 13.94 6.42 20.27
C VAL A 197 13.86 4.96 19.80
N LEU A 198 12.76 4.28 20.10
CA LEU A 198 12.56 2.88 19.77
C LEU A 198 12.59 2.62 18.25
N ILE A 199 11.88 3.43 17.46
CA ILE A 199 11.82 3.27 16.00
C ILE A 199 13.22 3.33 15.35
N PRO A 200 14.03 4.39 15.54
CA PRO A 200 15.36 4.43 14.93
C PRO A 200 16.29 3.33 15.47
N SER A 201 16.18 2.99 16.76
CA SER A 201 16.94 1.88 17.36
C SER A 201 16.61 0.54 16.72
N PHE A 202 15.32 0.28 16.48
CA PHE A 202 14.82 -0.91 15.81
C PHE A 202 15.34 -0.98 14.38
N ILE A 203 15.26 0.11 13.60
CA ILE A 203 15.76 0.14 12.21
C ILE A 203 17.24 -0.23 12.17
N ILE A 204 18.07 0.34 13.04
CA ILE A 204 19.51 0.02 13.09
C ILE A 204 19.74 -1.43 13.51
N SER A 205 18.98 -1.94 14.48
CA SER A 205 19.06 -3.34 14.94
C SER A 205 18.69 -4.32 13.82
N GLU A 206 17.64 -4.02 13.06
CA GLU A 206 17.19 -4.80 11.91
C GLU A 206 18.22 -4.82 10.79
N LEU A 207 18.75 -3.63 10.43
CA LEU A 207 19.81 -3.51 9.44
C LEU A 207 21.04 -4.32 9.85
N ARG A 208 21.54 -4.12 11.06
CA ARG A 208 22.70 -4.86 11.58
C ARG A 208 22.48 -6.37 11.49
N SER A 209 21.34 -6.85 11.97
CA SER A 209 21.01 -8.28 11.97
C SER A 209 20.90 -8.82 10.55
N ALA A 210 20.27 -8.07 9.64
CA ALA A 210 20.13 -8.46 8.23
C ALA A 210 21.46 -8.53 7.50
N PHE A 211 22.38 -7.59 7.75
CA PHE A 211 23.72 -7.61 7.19
C PHE A 211 24.55 -8.76 7.74
N ILE A 212 24.46 -9.07 9.03
CA ILE A 212 25.15 -10.23 9.62
C ILE A 212 24.65 -11.53 8.98
N ILE A 213 23.33 -11.72 8.89
CA ILE A 213 22.74 -12.90 8.25
C ILE A 213 23.15 -12.96 6.77
N GLY A 214 23.04 -11.85 6.05
CA GLY A 214 23.44 -11.74 4.65
C GLY A 214 24.90 -12.13 4.45
N PHE A 215 25.80 -11.64 5.29
CA PHE A 215 27.22 -11.98 5.24
C PHE A 215 27.47 -13.46 5.50
N ILE A 216 26.82 -14.05 6.52
CA ILE A 216 26.94 -15.49 6.83
C ILE A 216 26.50 -16.34 5.63
N ILE A 217 25.41 -15.96 4.96
CA ILE A 217 24.94 -16.63 3.74
C ILE A 217 25.93 -16.45 2.60
N TYR A 218 26.59 -15.30 2.49
CA TYR A 218 27.50 -14.96 1.39
C TYR A 218 28.85 -15.71 1.46
N ILE A 219 29.35 -16.01 2.67
CA ILE A 219 30.63 -16.70 2.90
C ILE A 219 30.81 -17.99 2.06
N PRO A 220 29.90 -18.98 2.07
CA PRO A 220 30.09 -20.22 1.31
C PRO A 220 30.22 -19.99 -0.20
N PHE A 221 29.51 -19.00 -0.76
CA PHE A 221 29.60 -18.67 -2.19
C PHE A 221 30.96 -18.06 -2.53
N ILE A 222 31.48 -17.15 -1.70
CA ILE A 222 32.85 -16.62 -1.87
C ILE A 222 33.88 -17.76 -1.87
N VAL A 223 33.74 -18.72 -0.95
CA VAL A 223 34.68 -19.83 -0.84
C VAL A 223 34.65 -20.67 -2.12
N ILE A 224 33.47 -20.95 -2.66
CA ILE A 224 33.33 -21.67 -3.93
C ILE A 224 33.99 -20.88 -5.07
N ASP A 225 33.72 -19.58 -5.19
CA ASP A 225 34.29 -18.74 -6.23
C ASP A 225 35.83 -18.70 -6.17
N MET A 226 36.40 -18.54 -4.97
CA MET A 226 37.85 -18.54 -4.76
C MET A 226 38.47 -19.90 -5.13
N VAL A 227 37.81 -21.01 -4.76
CA VAL A 227 38.29 -22.35 -5.08
C VAL A 227 38.27 -22.59 -6.59
N VAL A 228 37.14 -22.30 -7.26
CA VAL A 228 37.00 -22.48 -8.72
C VAL A 228 38.03 -21.62 -9.48
N ALA A 229 38.18 -20.35 -9.09
CA ALA A 229 39.17 -19.47 -9.69
C ALA A 229 40.60 -20.01 -9.53
N SER A 230 40.97 -20.50 -8.35
CA SER A 230 42.31 -21.06 -8.11
C SER A 230 42.60 -22.30 -8.97
N VAL A 231 41.59 -23.16 -9.18
CA VAL A 231 41.70 -24.35 -10.02
C VAL A 231 41.83 -23.97 -11.50
N LEU A 232 40.99 -23.05 -12.00
CA LEU A 232 41.06 -22.59 -13.39
C LEU A 232 42.39 -21.88 -13.70
N MET A 233 42.87 -21.02 -12.79
CA MET A 233 44.19 -20.38 -12.90
C MET A 233 45.32 -21.41 -12.90
N SER A 234 45.21 -22.46 -12.07
CA SER A 234 46.19 -23.56 -12.05
C SER A 234 46.20 -24.38 -13.34
N MET A 235 45.10 -24.41 -14.10
CA MET A 235 45.03 -25.05 -15.42
C MET A 235 45.56 -24.15 -16.54
N GLY A 236 45.95 -22.91 -16.24
CA GLY A 236 46.40 -21.93 -17.23
C GLY A 236 45.28 -21.20 -17.98
N MET A 237 44.03 -21.37 -17.54
CA MET A 237 42.88 -20.62 -18.08
C MET A 237 42.74 -19.30 -17.32
N MET A 238 43.47 -18.28 -17.78
CA MET A 238 43.42 -16.91 -17.24
C MET A 238 42.35 -16.02 -17.90
N MET A 239 41.66 -16.52 -18.92
CA MET A 239 40.64 -15.81 -19.70
C MET A 239 39.27 -16.36 -19.36
#